data_AF-A0A957MDY1-F1
#
_entry.id   AF-A0A957MDY1-F1
#
_cell.length_a   1.000
_cell.length_b   1.000
_cell.length_c   1.000
_cell.angle_alpha   90.00
_cell.angle_beta   90.00
_cell.angle_gamma   90.00
#
_symmetry.space_group_name_H-M   'P 1'
#
loop_
_entity.id
_entity.type
_entity.pdbx_description
1 polymer ?
#
loop_
_entity_poly.entity_id
_entity_poly.type
_entity_poly.pdbx_seq_one_letter_code
_entity_poly.pdbx_strand_id
1 'polypeptide(L)' 'MSGQSAPPDIAALVTLLDHGSILKRLPRTGWLLNGVTPCESVADHTAGVALLTLALAGAINADWRGAGLTAPLDTGRA' A
#
# COMPACT_ATOMS: atom_id res chain seq x y z
N MET A 1 -27.27 24.38 -2.10
CA MET A 1 -26.87 23.60 -3.28
C MET A 1 -26.14 22.36 -2.78
N SER A 2 -26.90 21.32 -2.46
CA SER A 2 -26.34 20.05 -1.97
C SER A 2 -25.69 19.33 -3.15
N GLY A 3 -24.35 19.30 -3.18
CA GLY A 3 -23.59 18.52 -4.15
C GLY A 3 -23.73 17.04 -3.84
N GLN A 4 -24.69 16.38 -4.49
CA GLN A 4 -24.71 14.93 -4.54
C GLN A 4 -23.64 14.48 -5.52
N SER A 5 -22.62 13.80 -5.01
CA SER A 5 -21.61 13.09 -5.81
C SER A 5 -22.32 12.10 -6.72
N ALA A 6 -21.94 12.04 -8.00
CA ALA A 6 -22.41 10.99 -8.88
C ALA A 6 -22.05 9.61 -8.30
N PRO A 7 -22.92 8.59 -8.48
CA PRO A 7 -22.60 7.24 -8.02
C PRO A 7 -21.31 6.74 -8.70
N PRO A 8 -20.51 5.93 -8.00
CA PRO A 8 -19.26 5.42 -8.56
C PRO A 8 -19.55 4.54 -9.78
N ASP A 9 -18.72 4.69 -10.82
CA ASP A 9 -18.73 3.80 -11.97
C ASP A 9 -18.19 2.43 -11.56
N ILE A 10 -19.11 1.50 -11.31
CA ILE A 10 -18.80 0.14 -10.86
C ILE A 10 -17.98 -0.62 -11.93
N ALA A 11 -18.24 -0.40 -13.21
CA ALA A 11 -17.52 -1.09 -14.28
C ALA A 11 -16.05 -0.64 -14.33
N ALA A 12 -15.81 0.67 -14.17
CA ALA A 12 -14.46 1.20 -14.04
C ALA A 12 -13.71 0.62 -12.82
N LEU A 13 -14.41 0.51 -11.67
CA LEU A 13 -13.80 -0.05 -10.46
C LEU A 13 -13.43 -1.53 -10.63
N VAL A 14 -14.31 -2.34 -11.21
CA VAL A 14 -14.03 -3.75 -11.49
C VAL A 14 -12.84 -3.88 -12.44
N THR A 15 -12.77 -3.04 -13.48
CA THR A 15 -11.65 -3.02 -14.43
C THR A 15 -10.32 -2.70 -13.73
N LEU A 16 -10.32 -1.72 -12.82
CA LEU A 16 -9.15 -1.38 -12.03
C LEU A 16 -8.69 -2.54 -11.14
N LEU A 17 -9.63 -3.21 -10.46
CA LEU A 17 -9.32 -4.35 -9.57
C LEU A 17 -8.81 -5.57 -10.35
N ASP A 18 -9.31 -5.79 -11.56
CA ASP A 18 -8.84 -6.87 -12.44
C ASP A 18 -7.40 -6.60 -12.90
N HIS A 19 -7.11 -5.39 -13.38
CA HIS A 19 -5.74 -4.97 -13.69
C HIS A 19 -4.80 -5.08 -12.48
N GLY A 20 -5.25 -4.63 -11.30
CA GLY A 20 -4.48 -4.76 -10.06
C GLY A 20 -4.20 -6.22 -9.68
N SER A 21 -5.11 -7.13 -9.98
CA SER A 21 -4.95 -8.56 -9.70
C SER A 21 -3.81 -9.22 -10.50
N ILE A 22 -3.35 -8.60 -11.59
CA ILE A 22 -2.16 -9.03 -12.33
C ILE A 22 -0.91 -9.02 -11.45
N LEU A 23 -0.81 -8.10 -10.48
CA LEU A 23 0.35 -7.96 -9.60
C LEU A 23 0.61 -9.21 -8.73
N LYS A 24 -0.42 -10.04 -8.49
CA LYS A 24 -0.30 -11.32 -7.78
C LYS A 24 0.49 -12.38 -8.55
N ARG A 25 0.64 -12.20 -9.86
CA ARG A 25 1.35 -13.12 -10.76
C ARG A 25 2.68 -12.57 -11.25
N LEU A 26 3.00 -11.31 -10.93
CA LEU A 26 4.23 -10.66 -11.37
C LEU A 26 5.33 -10.88 -10.32
N PRO A 27 6.35 -11.73 -10.58
CA PRO A 27 7.42 -11.96 -9.62
C PRO A 27 8.31 -10.73 -9.48
N ARG A 28 8.89 -10.51 -8.29
CA ARG A 28 9.90 -9.48 -8.06
C ARG A 28 11.20 -9.84 -8.82
N THR A 29 11.48 -9.11 -9.89
CA THR A 29 12.57 -9.39 -10.86
C THR A 29 13.93 -9.60 -10.22
N GLY A 30 14.27 -8.86 -9.16
CA GLY A 30 15.54 -9.01 -8.45
C GLY A 30 15.74 -10.44 -7.92
N TRP A 31 14.71 -11.05 -7.33
CA TRP A 31 14.79 -12.43 -6.83
C TRP A 31 14.90 -13.43 -7.98
N LEU A 32 14.10 -13.23 -9.04
CA LEU A 32 14.09 -14.10 -10.21
C LEU A 32 15.45 -14.14 -10.92
N LEU A 33 16.06 -12.96 -11.14
CA LEU A 33 17.40 -12.86 -11.76
C LEU A 33 18.50 -13.49 -10.90
N ASN A 34 18.27 -13.62 -9.59
CA ASN A 34 19.18 -14.29 -8.65
C ASN A 34 18.79 -15.76 -8.37
N GLY A 35 17.87 -16.34 -9.16
CA GLY A 35 17.53 -17.76 -9.10
C GLY A 35 16.68 -18.20 -7.90
N VAL A 36 16.14 -17.26 -7.13
CA VAL A 36 15.31 -17.58 -5.96
C VAL A 36 13.91 -17.98 -6.43
N THR A 37 13.50 -19.23 -6.23
CA THR A 37 12.15 -19.71 -6.59
C THR A 37 11.55 -20.59 -5.48
N PRO A 38 10.26 -20.41 -5.11
CA PRO A 38 9.33 -19.40 -5.64
C PRO A 38 9.67 -17.96 -5.19
N CYS A 39 9.50 -16.98 -6.07
CA CYS A 39 9.63 -15.55 -5.74
C CYS A 39 8.34 -15.02 -5.09
N GLU A 40 8.46 -14.04 -4.20
CA GLU A 40 7.32 -13.17 -3.88
C GLU A 40 6.83 -12.43 -5.14
N SER A 41 5.52 -12.18 -5.19
CA SER A 41 4.93 -11.32 -6.22
C SER A 41 5.06 -9.83 -5.86
N VAL A 42 4.81 -8.94 -6.82
CA VAL A 42 4.73 -7.50 -6.57
C VAL A 42 3.57 -7.17 -5.63
N ALA A 43 2.46 -7.92 -5.69
CA ALA A 43 1.36 -7.76 -4.72
C ALA A 43 1.80 -8.11 -3.29
N ASP A 44 2.52 -9.22 -3.10
CA ASP A 44 3.03 -9.63 -1.77
C ASP A 44 3.97 -8.57 -1.19
N HIS A 45 4.91 -8.11 -2.00
CA HIS A 45 5.86 -7.07 -1.63
C HIS A 45 5.15 -5.78 -1.21
N THR A 46 4.16 -5.35 -2.01
CA THR A 46 3.41 -4.11 -1.74
C THR A 46 2.59 -4.22 -0.46
N ALA A 47 1.98 -5.38 -0.20
CA ALA A 47 1.27 -5.65 1.05
C ALA A 47 2.23 -5.59 2.26
N GLY A 48 3.40 -6.23 2.15
CA GLY A 48 4.42 -6.19 3.19
C GLY A 48 4.91 -4.77 3.49
N VAL A 49 5.20 -3.98 2.45
CA VAL A 49 5.60 -2.57 2.60
C VAL A 49 4.50 -1.74 3.25
N ALA A 50 3.25 -1.89 2.82
CA ALA A 50 2.13 -1.14 3.40
C ALA A 50 1.96 -1.42 4.91
N LEU A 51 2.02 -2.70 5.31
CA LEU A 51 1.96 -3.09 6.71
C LEU A 51 3.15 -2.56 7.52
N LEU A 52 4.36 -2.67 6.96
CA LEU A 52 5.57 -2.15 7.59
C LEU A 52 5.49 -0.63 7.78
N THR A 53 4.99 0.11 6.79
CA THR A 53 4.81 1.56 6.87
C THR A 53 3.80 1.96 7.95
N LEU A 54 2.68 1.23 8.09
CA LEU A 54 1.73 1.47 9.18
C LEU A 54 2.37 1.25 10.55
N ALA A 55 3.11 0.16 10.72
CA ALA A 55 3.84 -0.11 11.96
C ALA A 55 4.91 0.96 12.25
N LEU A 56 5.67 1.35 11.22
CA LEU A 56 6.70 2.38 11.31
C LEU A 56 6.10 3.74 11.69
N ALA A 57 4.93 4.10 11.14
CA ALA A 57 4.25 5.34 11.50
C ALA A 57 3.88 5.36 12.99
N GLY A 58 3.41 4.23 13.53
CA GLY A 58 3.17 4.07 14.97
C GLY A 58 4.44 4.22 15.81
N ALA A 59 5.54 3.60 15.38
CA ALA A 59 6.83 3.70 16.06
C ALA A 59 7.38 5.15 16.05
N ILE A 60 7.28 5.85 14.93
CA ILE A 60 7.67 7.27 14.83
C ILE A 60 6.80 8.12 15.74
N ASN A 61 5.49 7.87 15.78
CA ASN A 61 4.57 8.63 16.62
C ASN A 61 4.82 8.45 18.12
N ALA A 62 5.47 7.37 18.55
CA ALA A 62 5.87 7.18 19.95
C ALA A 62 6.87 8.24 20.45
N ASP A 63 7.74 8.73 19.56
CA ASP A 63 8.62 9.88 19.82
C ASP A 63 8.79 10.74 18.57
N TRP A 64 7.70 11.35 18.13
CA TRP A 64 7.70 12.15 16.89
C TRP A 64 8.60 13.39 17.00
N ARG A 65 8.81 13.91 18.22
CA ARG A 65 9.73 15.03 18.48
C ARG A 65 11.18 14.60 18.31
N GLY A 66 11.57 13.46 18.88
CA GLY A 66 12.89 12.86 18.67
C GLY A 66 13.14 12.47 17.21
N ALA A 67 12.09 12.13 16.47
CA ALA A 67 12.13 11.91 15.02
C ALA A 67 12.22 13.22 14.19
N GLY A 68 12.24 14.40 14.81
CA GLY A 68 12.38 15.69 14.14
C GLY A 68 11.12 16.21 13.46
N LEU A 69 9.94 15.69 13.80
CA LEU A 69 8.67 16.14 13.26
C LEU A 69 8.11 17.32 14.07
N THR A 70 7.33 18.19 13.40
CA THR A 70 6.63 19.32 14.05
C THR A 70 5.29 18.91 14.67
N ALA A 71 4.76 17.76 14.25
CA ALA A 71 3.54 17.12 14.74
C ALA A 71 3.64 15.60 14.48
N PRO A 72 2.86 14.74 15.17
CA PRO A 72 2.79 13.32 14.83
C PRO A 72 2.27 13.11 13.40
N LEU A 73 2.66 12.00 12.78
CA LEU A 73 2.16 11.54 11.48
C LEU A 73 0.65 11.27 11.58
N ASP A 74 -0.09 11.69 10.55
CA ASP A 74 -1.50 11.32 10.38
C ASP A 74 -1.58 9.85 9.96
N THR A 75 -1.95 8.99 10.91
CA THR A 75 -2.20 7.56 10.69
C THR A 75 -3.67 7.27 10.36
N GLY A 76 -4.45 8.30 10.04
CA GLY A 76 -5.90 8.23 9.83
C GLY A 76 -6.68 8.26 11.14
N ARG A 77 -7.99 8.46 11.02
CA ARG A 77 -8.94 8.28 12.14
C ARG A 77 -9.19 6.78 12.30
N ALA A 78 -8.70 6.20 13.40
CA ALA A 78 -9.17 4.91 13.88
C ALA A 78 -10.64 5.00 14.30
#